data_AF-A0A6C0JJG4-F1
#
_entry.id   AF-A0A6C0JJG4-F1
#
_cell.length_a   1.000
_cell.length_b   1.000
_cell.length_c   1.000
_cell.angle_alpha   90.00
_cell.angle_beta   90.00
_cell.angle_gamma   90.00
#
_symmetry.space_group_name_H-M   'P 1'
#
loop_
_entity.id
_entity.type
_entity.pdbx_description
1 polymer ?
#
loop_
_entity_poly.entity_id
_entity_poly.type
_entity_poly.pdbx_seq_one_letter_code
_entity_poly.pdbx_strand_id
1 'polypeptide(L)'
;MTTKYNDINIRSARLKKYAKVYNSYIRKIEQSKYKKSTKKTKPKLLNSYQKFVRSESKKDKYKNLSGKQRLISIAAEWKTKSTYK
;
A
#
# COMPACT_ATOMS: atom_id res chain seq x y z
N MET A 1 -10.10 -19.74 -30.85
CA MET A 1 -11.42 -19.94 -30.21
C MET A 1 -11.21 -20.80 -28.96
N THR A 2 -11.40 -20.25 -27.76
CA THR A 2 -11.27 -21.03 -26.51
C THR A 2 -12.65 -21.54 -26.08
N THR A 3 -12.89 -22.84 -26.27
CA THR A 3 -14.13 -23.48 -25.81
C THR A 3 -14.18 -23.40 -24.28
N LYS A 4 -15.13 -22.63 -23.74
CA LYS A 4 -15.33 -22.55 -22.30
C LYS A 4 -15.85 -23.91 -21.82
N TYR A 5 -15.16 -24.53 -20.87
CA TYR A 5 -15.48 -25.86 -20.31
C TYR A 5 -16.88 -25.96 -19.69
N ASN A 6 -17.57 -24.83 -19.54
CA ASN A 6 -18.92 -24.74 -18.98
C ASN A 6 -20.02 -25.18 -19.95
N ASP A 7 -19.74 -25.28 -21.26
CA ASP A 7 -20.73 -25.67 -22.28
C ASP A 7 -20.70 -27.17 -22.60
N ILE A 8 -19.82 -27.94 -21.95
CA ILE A 8 -19.75 -29.39 -22.11
C ILE A 8 -20.83 -30.00 -21.21
N ASN A 9 -21.85 -30.63 -21.80
CA ASN A 9 -22.84 -31.45 -21.07
C ASN A 9 -22.17 -32.72 -20.53
N ILE A 10 -21.37 -32.55 -19.49
CA ILE A 10 -20.63 -33.61 -18.82
C ILE A 10 -21.62 -34.42 -18.00
N ARG A 11 -22.02 -35.60 -18.49
CA ARG A 11 -22.97 -36.48 -17.78
C ARG A 11 -22.40 -37.11 -16.50
N SER A 12 -21.07 -37.24 -16.41
CA SER A 12 -20.39 -37.84 -15.25
C SER A 12 -20.26 -36.88 -14.06
N ALA A 13 -20.78 -37.29 -12.89
CA ALA A 13 -20.64 -36.55 -11.63
C ALA A 13 -19.17 -36.32 -11.24
N ARG A 14 -18.30 -37.30 -11.51
CA ARG A 14 -16.85 -37.20 -11.25
C ARG A 14 -16.22 -36.08 -12.09
N LEU A 15 -16.54 -36.01 -13.37
CA LEU A 15 -16.01 -34.99 -14.26
C LEU A 15 -16.55 -33.59 -13.95
N LYS A 16 -17.81 -33.47 -13.51
CA LYS A 16 -18.38 -32.19 -12.99
C LYS A 16 -17.59 -31.67 -11.78
N LYS A 17 -17.18 -32.55 -10.86
CA LYS A 17 -16.36 -32.18 -9.70
C LYS A 17 -15.02 -31.58 -10.12
N TYR A 18 -14.31 -32.22 -11.05
CA TYR A 18 -13.02 -31.71 -11.55
C TYR A 18 -13.18 -30.39 -12.31
N ALA A 19 -14.22 -30.26 -13.15
CA ALA A 19 -14.50 -29.00 -13.85
C ALA A 19 -14.73 -27.83 -12.88
N LYS A 20 -15.45 -28.05 -11.77
CA LYS A 20 -15.66 -27.03 -10.73
C LYS A 20 -14.35 -26.58 -10.07
N VAL A 21 -13.46 -27.51 -9.74
CA VAL A 21 -12.15 -27.21 -9.14
C VAL A 21 -11.28 -26.42 -10.13
N TYR A 22 -11.23 -26.86 -11.39
CA TYR A 22 -10.47 -26.19 -12.45
C TYR A 22 -10.97 -24.75 -12.68
N ASN A 23 -12.28 -24.56 -12.79
CA ASN A 23 -12.88 -23.23 -12.96
C ASN A 23 -12.61 -22.31 -11.77
N SER A 24 -12.59 -22.84 -10.54
CA SER A 24 -12.22 -22.06 -9.35
C SER A 24 -10.76 -21.60 -9.39
N TYR A 25 -9.86 -22.48 -9.84
CA TYR A 25 -8.44 -22.17 -10.02
C TYR A 25 -8.23 -21.07 -11.07
N ILE A 26 -8.85 -21.19 -12.24
CA ILE A 26 -8.77 -20.18 -13.31
C ILE A 26 -9.30 -18.82 -12.82
N ARG A 27 -10.46 -18.79 -12.16
CA ARG A 27 -11.02 -17.54 -11.58
C ARG A 27 -10.08 -16.90 -10.56
N LYS A 28 -9.39 -17.68 -9.72
CA LYS A 28 -8.41 -17.15 -8.77
C LYS A 28 -7.19 -16.55 -9.46
N ILE A 29 -6.69 -17.19 -10.52
CA ILE A 29 -5.57 -16.67 -11.32
C ILE A 29 -5.97 -15.38 -12.02
N GLU A 30 -7.15 -15.34 -12.64
CA GLU A 30 -7.63 -14.13 -13.30
C GLU A 30 -7.77 -12.99 -12.30
N GLN A 31 -8.42 -13.23 -11.15
CA GLN A 31 -8.53 -12.20 -10.10
C GLN A 31 -7.18 -11.73 -9.55
N SER A 32 -6.18 -12.59 -9.41
CA SER A 32 -4.86 -12.19 -8.91
C SER A 32 -4.10 -11.32 -9.92
N LYS A 33 -4.28 -11.53 -11.22
CA LYS A 33 -3.72 -10.68 -12.28
C LYS A 33 -4.27 -9.26 -12.24
N TYR A 34 -5.54 -9.07 -11.86
CA TYR A 34 -6.18 -7.75 -11.79
C TYR A 34 -6.11 -7.09 -10.40
N LYS A 35 -5.70 -7.81 -9.34
CA LYS A 35 -5.59 -7.27 -7.97
C LYS A 35 -4.32 -6.47 -7.69
N LYS A 36 -3.47 -6.21 -8.69
CA LYS A 36 -2.43 -5.17 -8.63
C LYS A 36 -2.97 -3.76 -8.88
N SER A 37 -4.24 -3.49 -8.54
CA SER A 37 -4.66 -2.10 -8.39
C SER A 37 -4.03 -1.58 -7.11
N THR A 38 -2.96 -0.79 -7.27
CA THR A 38 -2.46 0.10 -6.22
C THR A 38 -3.62 1.02 -5.87
N LYS A 39 -4.43 0.63 -4.87
CA LYS A 39 -5.45 1.51 -4.33
C LYS A 39 -4.71 2.80 -3.98
N LYS A 40 -4.94 3.87 -4.74
CA LYS A 40 -4.38 5.19 -4.48
C LYS A 40 -5.00 5.65 -3.17
N THR A 41 -4.39 5.24 -2.06
CA THR A 41 -4.78 5.71 -0.74
C THR A 41 -4.55 7.21 -0.74
N LYS A 42 -5.61 7.98 -0.42
CA LYS A 42 -5.49 9.42 -0.29
C LYS A 42 -4.31 9.74 0.64
N PRO A 43 -3.47 10.74 0.31
CA PRO A 43 -2.36 11.10 1.18
C PRO A 43 -2.90 11.49 2.55
N LYS A 44 -2.34 10.91 3.61
CA LYS A 44 -2.70 11.27 4.99
C LYS A 44 -2.37 12.75 5.20
N LEU A 45 -3.32 13.49 5.78
CA LEU A 45 -3.08 14.87 6.20
C LEU A 45 -2.04 14.87 7.32
N LEU A 46 -1.00 15.69 7.18
CA LEU A 46 0.06 15.82 8.17
C LEU A 46 -0.39 16.73 9.32
N ASN A 47 -0.09 16.31 10.55
CA ASN A 47 -0.23 17.13 11.76
C ASN A 47 0.72 18.34 11.73
N SER A 48 0.47 19.37 12.54
CA SER A 48 1.29 20.57 12.74
C SER A 48 2.77 20.23 12.99
N TYR A 49 3.06 19.31 13.92
CA TYR A 49 4.42 18.86 14.19
C TYR A 49 5.06 18.22 12.95
N GLN A 50 4.33 17.38 12.23
CA GLN A 50 4.84 16.72 11.03
C GLN A 50 5.12 17.74 9.90
N LYS A 51 4.27 18.76 9.75
CA LYS A 51 4.52 19.87 8.83
C LYS A 51 5.79 20.64 9.22
N PHE A 52 5.96 20.92 10.51
CA PHE A 52 7.15 21.58 11.04
C PHE A 52 8.43 20.79 10.78
N VAL A 53 8.44 19.50 11.13
CA VAL A 53 9.59 18.62 10.89
C VAL A 53 9.94 18.60 9.40
N ARG A 54 8.93 18.51 8.52
CA ARG A 54 9.13 18.48 7.06
C ARG A 54 9.72 19.77 6.50
N SER A 55 9.37 20.94 7.05
CA SER A 55 9.96 22.22 6.65
C SER A 55 11.33 22.43 7.27
N GLU A 56 11.49 22.12 8.56
CA GLU A 56 12.74 22.33 9.28
C GLU A 56 13.85 21.43 8.77
N SER A 57 13.57 20.15 8.51
CA SER A 57 14.59 19.19 8.10
C SER A 57 15.30 19.53 6.78
N LYS A 58 14.77 20.48 6.00
CA LYS A 58 15.33 20.96 4.74
C LYS A 58 16.35 22.08 4.92
N LYS A 59 16.46 22.68 6.11
CA LYS A 59 17.42 23.75 6.38
C LYS A 59 18.85 23.22 6.39
N ASP A 60 19.78 24.02 5.91
CA ASP A 60 21.19 23.63 5.76
C ASP A 60 21.85 23.23 7.09
N LYS A 61 21.40 23.79 8.22
CA LYS A 61 21.86 23.41 9.57
C LYS A 61 21.71 21.91 9.90
N TYR A 62 20.88 21.18 9.13
CA TYR A 62 20.63 19.76 9.33
C TYR A 62 21.21 18.87 8.22
N LYS A 63 21.86 19.43 7.19
CA LYS A 63 22.31 18.71 5.99
C LYS A 63 23.38 17.65 6.31
N ASN A 64 24.24 17.95 7.27
CA ASN A 64 25.37 17.10 7.66
C ASN A 64 25.07 16.22 8.90
N LEU A 65 23.86 16.30 9.47
CA LEU A 65 23.50 15.51 10.63
C LEU A 65 22.94 14.15 10.22
N SER A 66 23.25 13.12 11.01
CA SER A 66 22.59 11.82 10.86
C SER A 66 21.08 11.96 11.05
N GLY A 67 20.30 11.07 10.42
CA GLY A 67 18.83 11.13 10.49
C GLY A 67 18.28 11.18 11.93
N LYS A 68 18.91 10.43 12.85
CA LYS A 68 18.56 10.41 14.27
C LYS A 68 18.87 11.74 14.95
N GLN A 69 20.07 12.28 14.78
CA GLN A 69 20.47 13.57 15.37
C GLN A 69 19.61 14.72 14.84
N ARG A 70 19.34 14.74 13.53
CA ARG A 70 18.46 15.74 12.91
C ARG A 70 17.07 15.75 13.56
N LEU A 71 16.46 14.59 13.76
CA LEU A 71 15.15 14.50 14.40
C LEU A 71 15.18 14.97 15.86
N ILE A 72 16.23 14.64 16.61
CA ILE A 72 16.41 15.09 18.00
C ILE A 72 16.52 16.62 18.06
N SER A 73 17.36 17.23 17.23
CA SER A 73 17.54 18.68 17.19
C SER A 73 16.24 19.41 16.81
N ILE A 74 15.52 18.90 15.79
CA ILE A 74 14.22 19.47 15.39
C ILE A 74 13.18 19.33 16.51
N ALA A 75 13.16 18.22 17.24
CA ALA A 75 12.26 18.03 18.36
C ALA A 75 12.53 19.03 19.49
N ALA A 76 13.81 19.33 19.76
CA ALA A 76 14.20 20.36 20.72
C ALA A 76 13.71 21.76 20.27
N GLU A 77 13.87 22.12 19.00
CA GLU A 77 13.36 23.39 18.45
C GLU A 77 11.84 23.48 18.47
N TRP A 78 11.14 22.36 18.25
CA TRP A 78 9.69 22.35 18.36
C TRP A 78 9.25 22.65 19.80
N LYS A 79 9.92 22.03 20.78
CA LYS A 79 9.64 22.28 22.20
C LYS A 79 9.79 23.76 22.52
N THR A 80 10.93 24.38 22.17
CA THR A 80 11.12 25.82 22.42
C THR A 80 10.04 26.66 21.76
N LYS A 81 9.75 26.42 20.48
CA LYS A 81 8.69 27.13 19.74
C LYS A 81 7.29 26.94 20.34
N SER A 82 7.00 25.78 20.93
CA SER A 82 5.72 25.51 21.58
C SER A 82 5.58 26.16 22.95
N THR A 83 6.70 26.43 23.63
CA THR A 83 6.70 27.05 24.96
C THR A 83 6.55 28.58 24.89
N TYR A 84 7.03 29.21 23.83
CA TYR A 84 6.92 30.66 23.60
C TYR A 84 5.61 31.08 22.90
N LYS A 85 4.57 30.25 23.00
CA LYS A 85 3.32 30.42 22.27
C LYS A 85 2.14 30.43 23.21
#